data_AF-A0A1I7RQ25-F1
#
_entry.id   AF-A0A1I7RQ25-F1
#
_cell.length_a   1.000
_cell.length_b   1.000
_cell.length_c   1.000
_cell.angle_alpha   90.00
_cell.angle_beta   90.00
_cell.angle_gamma   90.00
#
_symmetry.space_group_name_H-M   'P 1'
#
loop_
_entity.id
_entity.type
_entity.pdbx_description
1 polymer ?
#
loop_
_entity_poly.entity_id
_entity_poly.type
_entity_poly.pdbx_seq_one_letter_code
_entity_poly.pdbx_strand_id
1 'polypeptide(L)'
;MNGFLLVSLGFLLIESTQSAKEGEHKCEDKVHNLIKARSDFKKPKPAFIKSFSGTIYNHDLTPSCAYGKPTVPMPGWVTLLEGEMHLPRKYELLKTGIMRITVRGNGFDDALCLNGESQYLALPSNFCKLKLCDFIGEDICKVFEEPGVHTIKELEEKIGFNSTLELPEPPSLLGISLLDVFSGEFSFGFQIESEGEVVLDVSIPTNNKWLQVGVSESTKEEEDD
;
A
#
# COMPACT_ATOMS: atom_id res chain seq x y z
N MET A 1 49.39 -63.65 29.63
CA MET A 1 49.11 -63.43 31.06
C MET A 1 48.62 -62.00 31.22
N ASN A 2 47.42 -61.84 31.80
CA ASN A 2 46.77 -60.63 32.32
C ASN A 2 46.50 -59.52 31.27
N GLY A 3 45.28 -59.13 30.89
CA GLY A 3 44.00 -59.12 31.61
C GLY A 3 43.68 -57.69 32.04
N PHE A 4 42.74 -57.01 31.36
CA PHE A 4 41.64 -56.25 31.97
C PHE A 4 40.69 -55.68 30.90
N LEU A 5 39.40 -55.76 31.22
CA LEU A 5 38.20 -55.39 30.46
C LEU A 5 37.55 -54.16 31.15
N LEU A 6 36.64 -53.48 30.43
CA LEU A 6 35.64 -52.45 30.86
C LEU A 6 35.94 -51.03 30.33
N VAL A 7 35.24 -50.54 29.30
CA VAL A 7 33.82 -50.08 29.19
C VAL A 7 33.61 -48.68 29.78
N SER A 8 33.42 -47.71 28.89
CA SER A 8 32.47 -46.59 29.01
C SER A 8 32.43 -45.83 27.66
N LEU A 9 31.40 -46.08 26.86
CA LEU A 9 30.25 -45.18 26.70
C LEU A 9 30.61 -43.78 26.18
N GLY A 10 30.46 -43.63 24.86
CA GLY A 10 29.78 -42.54 24.17
C GLY A 10 29.88 -41.13 24.73
N PHE A 11 30.59 -40.26 24.01
CA PHE A 11 30.15 -38.89 23.74
C PHE A 11 30.53 -38.55 22.30
N LEU A 12 29.70 -39.00 21.36
CA LEU A 12 29.53 -38.30 20.09
C LEU A 12 28.92 -36.94 20.46
N LEU A 13 29.75 -35.92 20.58
CA LEU A 13 29.30 -34.54 20.50
C LEU A 13 28.83 -34.33 19.06
N ILE A 14 27.58 -34.72 18.81
CA ILE A 14 26.79 -34.12 17.75
C ILE A 14 26.69 -32.67 18.18
N GLU A 15 27.47 -31.81 17.52
CA GLU A 15 27.16 -30.39 17.47
C GLU A 15 25.75 -30.31 16.92
N SER A 16 24.78 -30.16 17.81
CA SER A 16 23.45 -29.74 17.43
C SER A 16 23.62 -28.31 16.95
N THR A 17 23.87 -28.15 15.65
CA THR A 17 23.47 -26.94 14.94
C THR A 17 21.95 -26.90 15.08
N GLN A 18 21.48 -26.29 16.16
CA GLN A 18 20.17 -25.68 16.20
C GLN A 18 20.21 -24.58 15.14
N SER A 19 19.94 -24.97 13.89
CA SER A 19 19.34 -24.07 12.92
C SER A 19 18.04 -23.64 13.58
N ALA A 20 18.08 -22.47 14.21
CA ALA A 20 16.88 -21.75 14.56
C ALA A 20 16.11 -21.60 13.24
N LYS A 21 15.02 -22.35 13.09
CA LYS A 21 13.99 -22.00 12.12
C LYS A 21 13.42 -20.68 12.62
N GLU A 22 13.99 -19.59 12.15
CA GLU A 22 13.31 -18.31 12.19
C GLU A 22 11.93 -18.50 11.59
N GLY A 23 10.92 -18.13 12.36
CA GLY A 23 9.55 -18.21 11.92
C GLY A 23 9.38 -17.25 10.77
N GLU A 24 9.44 -17.77 9.55
CA GLU A 24 8.81 -17.16 8.39
C GLU A 24 7.35 -16.91 8.79
N HIS A 25 7.04 -15.70 9.23
CA HIS A 25 5.68 -15.33 9.62
C HIS A 25 4.80 -15.56 8.40
N LYS A 26 4.04 -16.66 8.42
CA LYS A 26 3.25 -17.09 7.27
C LYS A 26 2.33 -15.94 6.85
N CYS A 27 2.47 -15.51 5.60
CA CYS A 27 1.62 -14.49 5.04
C CYS A 27 0.21 -15.02 4.79
N GLU A 28 -0.68 -14.88 5.78
CA GLU A 28 -2.07 -15.27 5.64
C GLU A 28 -2.89 -14.22 4.88
N ASP A 29 -3.57 -14.67 3.82
CA ASP A 29 -4.42 -13.84 2.97
C ASP A 29 -5.59 -13.22 3.75
N LYS A 30 -5.93 -11.96 3.43
CA LYS A 30 -6.94 -11.13 4.09
C LYS A 30 -6.66 -10.82 5.57
N VAL A 31 -5.51 -11.25 6.08
CA VAL A 31 -5.05 -10.94 7.44
C VAL A 31 -3.84 -10.03 7.36
N HIS A 32 -2.73 -10.52 6.81
CA HIS A 32 -1.45 -9.81 6.83
C HIS A 32 -1.24 -8.94 5.60
N ASN A 33 -1.94 -9.20 4.50
CA ASN A 33 -1.90 -8.38 3.28
C ASN A 33 -3.09 -7.41 3.17
N LEU A 34 -3.87 -7.21 4.24
CA LEU A 34 -5.06 -6.37 4.26
C LEU A 34 -4.73 -4.90 4.55
N ILE A 35 -5.19 -4.01 3.67
CA ILE A 35 -5.20 -2.56 3.88
C ILE A 35 -6.62 -2.04 4.08
N LYS A 36 -6.76 -1.02 4.93
CA LYS A 36 -8.02 -0.31 5.13
C LYS A 36 -7.83 1.18 4.93
N ALA A 37 -8.84 1.82 4.36
CA ALA A 37 -8.92 3.27 4.21
C ALA A 37 -10.30 3.80 4.63
N ARG A 38 -10.32 5.05 5.07
CA ARG A 38 -11.54 5.83 5.34
C ARG A 38 -11.21 7.31 5.42
N SER A 39 -12.21 8.16 5.25
CA SER A 39 -12.07 9.60 5.45
C SER A 39 -11.86 9.96 6.93
N ASP A 40 -11.24 11.11 7.18
CA ASP A 40 -11.10 11.67 8.52
C ASP A 40 -12.39 12.36 8.97
N PHE A 41 -13.18 11.66 9.78
CA PHE A 41 -14.43 12.18 10.34
C PHE A 41 -14.23 13.29 11.41
N LYS A 42 -13.00 13.58 11.84
CA LYS A 42 -12.72 14.74 12.71
C LYS A 42 -12.67 16.05 11.92
N LYS A 43 -12.41 15.99 10.62
CA LYS A 43 -12.36 17.14 9.70
C LYS A 43 -13.24 16.83 8.48
N PRO A 44 -14.57 16.76 8.67
CA PRO A 44 -15.47 16.24 7.65
C PRO A 44 -15.41 17.09 6.38
N LYS A 45 -15.41 16.38 5.25
CA LYS A 45 -15.60 16.96 3.92
C LYS A 45 -16.99 16.57 3.39
N PRO A 46 -17.55 17.30 2.41
CA PRO A 46 -18.87 17.01 1.87
C PRO A 46 -19.01 15.58 1.36
N ALA A 47 -18.03 15.11 0.57
CA ALA A 47 -17.92 13.72 0.16
C ALA A 47 -16.96 12.96 1.10
N PHE A 48 -17.25 11.69 1.33
CA PHE A 48 -16.44 10.87 2.23
C PHE A 48 -16.46 9.39 1.87
N ILE A 49 -15.38 8.69 2.21
CA ILE A 49 -15.29 7.23 2.17
C ILE A 49 -15.54 6.72 3.58
N LYS A 50 -16.66 6.01 3.75
CA LYS A 50 -17.04 5.44 5.04
C LYS A 50 -16.17 4.24 5.42
N SER A 51 -15.94 3.38 4.44
CA SER A 51 -15.08 2.21 4.56
C SER A 51 -14.52 1.84 3.19
N PHE A 52 -13.29 1.38 3.19
CA PHE A 52 -12.64 0.76 2.04
C PHE A 52 -11.64 -0.27 2.55
N SER A 53 -11.61 -1.44 1.92
CA SER A 53 -10.58 -2.44 2.19
C SER A 53 -10.16 -3.17 0.93
N GLY A 54 -8.91 -3.61 0.93
CA GLY A 54 -8.32 -4.35 -0.17
C GLY A 54 -7.16 -5.20 0.31
N THR A 55 -6.80 -6.20 -0.49
CA THR A 55 -5.66 -7.08 -0.25
C THR A 55 -4.57 -6.86 -1.29
N ILE A 56 -3.32 -6.93 -0.85
CA ILE A 56 -2.15 -6.72 -1.71
C ILE A 56 -1.49 -8.05 -2.05
N TYR A 57 -1.05 -8.19 -3.29
CA TYR A 57 -0.39 -9.38 -3.81
C TYR A 57 0.84 -9.02 -4.64
N ASN A 58 1.80 -9.93 -4.67
CA ASN A 58 2.96 -9.86 -5.56
C ASN A 58 2.56 -10.20 -7.01
N HIS A 59 3.50 -10.07 -7.95
CA HIS A 59 3.36 -10.43 -9.36
C HIS A 59 2.65 -11.79 -9.59
N ASP A 60 2.95 -12.81 -8.77
CA ASP A 60 2.39 -14.17 -8.86
C ASP A 60 1.01 -14.33 -8.18
N LEU A 61 0.34 -13.24 -7.82
CA LEU A 61 -0.93 -13.22 -7.06
C LEU A 61 -0.83 -13.93 -5.69
N THR A 62 0.37 -13.93 -5.10
CA THR A 62 0.61 -14.42 -3.73
C THR A 62 0.46 -13.27 -2.72
N PRO A 63 -0.16 -13.49 -1.54
CA PRO A 63 -0.31 -12.45 -0.52
C PRO A 63 1.02 -11.77 -0.20
N SER A 64 1.05 -10.45 -0.27
CA SER A 64 2.27 -9.68 0.00
C SER A 64 2.27 -9.09 1.41
N CYS A 65 3.22 -9.53 2.23
CA CYS A 65 3.44 -8.97 3.55
C CYS A 65 4.89 -9.17 4.01
N ALA A 66 5.33 -8.30 4.92
CA ALA A 66 6.60 -8.38 5.62
C ALA A 66 6.34 -8.10 7.09
N TYR A 67 6.99 -8.85 7.99
CA TYR A 67 6.84 -8.68 9.45
C TYR A 67 5.38 -8.68 9.93
N GLY A 68 4.54 -9.53 9.31
CA GLY A 68 3.10 -9.63 9.62
C GLY A 68 2.26 -8.41 9.21
N LYS A 69 2.77 -7.53 8.33
CA LYS A 69 2.08 -6.33 7.86
C LYS A 69 2.04 -6.25 6.33
N PRO A 70 1.03 -5.58 5.75
CA PRO A 70 0.91 -5.47 4.30
C PRO A 70 2.12 -4.77 3.72
N THR A 71 2.62 -5.31 2.61
CA THR A 71 3.70 -4.71 1.82
C THR A 71 3.21 -4.51 0.40
N VAL A 72 3.53 -3.36 -0.18
CA VAL A 72 3.19 -3.00 -1.57
C VAL A 72 4.37 -3.37 -2.46
N PRO A 73 4.28 -4.46 -3.25
CA PRO A 73 5.23 -4.75 -4.31
C PRO A 73 4.91 -3.89 -5.52
N MET A 74 5.95 -3.49 -6.25
CA MET A 74 5.80 -2.78 -7.53
C MET A 74 6.76 -3.41 -8.56
N PRO A 75 6.24 -4.02 -9.64
CA PRO A 75 4.82 -4.24 -9.93
C PRO A 75 4.17 -5.27 -8.99
N GLY A 76 2.84 -5.31 -8.98
CA GLY A 76 2.05 -6.13 -8.07
C GLY A 76 0.56 -6.02 -8.34
N TRP A 77 -0.27 -6.48 -7.40
CA TRP A 77 -1.72 -6.41 -7.52
C TRP A 77 -2.39 -5.94 -6.24
N VAL A 78 -3.52 -5.26 -6.40
CA VAL A 78 -4.45 -4.95 -5.31
C VAL A 78 -5.83 -5.47 -5.67
N THR A 79 -6.43 -6.29 -4.82
CA THR A 79 -7.83 -6.69 -4.95
C THR A 79 -8.70 -5.90 -3.98
N LEU A 80 -9.67 -5.16 -4.49
CA LEU A 80 -10.63 -4.40 -3.70
C LEU A 80 -11.70 -5.35 -3.14
N LEU A 81 -11.88 -5.34 -1.82
CA LEU A 81 -12.84 -6.21 -1.14
C LEU A 81 -14.15 -5.49 -0.87
N GLU A 82 -14.06 -4.26 -0.34
CA GLU A 82 -15.23 -3.45 0.00
C GLU A 82 -14.91 -1.97 -0.17
N GLY A 83 -15.94 -1.17 -0.41
CA GLY A 83 -15.84 0.27 -0.56
C GLY A 83 -17.23 0.89 -0.48
N GLU A 84 -17.37 1.97 0.28
CA GLU A 84 -18.62 2.74 0.40
C GLU A 84 -18.26 4.23 0.39
N MET A 85 -18.50 4.89 -0.75
CA MET A 85 -18.29 6.33 -0.93
C MET A 85 -19.63 7.06 -0.95
N HIS A 86 -19.72 8.17 -0.23
CA HIS A 86 -20.89 9.01 -0.12
C HIS A 86 -20.67 10.32 -0.84
N LEU A 87 -21.54 10.63 -1.80
CA LEU A 87 -21.55 11.86 -2.58
C LEU A 87 -22.87 12.59 -2.35
N PRO A 88 -22.89 13.71 -1.59
CA PRO A 88 -24.15 14.38 -1.24
C PRO A 88 -24.76 15.19 -2.37
N ARG A 89 -23.97 15.50 -3.42
CA ARG A 89 -24.38 16.31 -4.57
C ARG A 89 -23.60 15.86 -5.81
N LYS A 90 -23.99 16.40 -6.95
CA LYS A 90 -23.24 16.25 -8.20
C LYS A 90 -21.89 16.98 -8.12
N TYR A 91 -20.84 16.39 -8.68
CA TYR A 91 -19.50 16.97 -8.80
C TYR A 91 -19.01 16.91 -10.25
N GLU A 92 -18.35 17.96 -10.74
CA GLU A 92 -17.79 18.01 -12.10
C GLU A 92 -16.36 17.38 -12.13
N LEU A 93 -16.24 16.11 -11.78
CA LEU A 93 -14.95 15.41 -11.68
C LEU A 93 -14.26 15.23 -13.04
N LEU A 94 -15.00 14.98 -14.13
CA LEU A 94 -14.41 14.85 -15.46
C LEU A 94 -13.80 16.17 -15.95
N LYS A 95 -14.42 17.29 -15.59
CA LYS A 95 -14.02 18.62 -16.05
C LYS A 95 -12.97 19.26 -15.15
N THR A 96 -13.09 19.08 -13.84
CA THR A 96 -12.30 19.82 -12.84
C THR A 96 -11.66 18.94 -11.75
N GLY A 97 -11.84 17.62 -11.82
CA GLY A 97 -11.37 16.68 -10.82
C GLY A 97 -9.85 16.62 -10.75
N ILE A 98 -9.29 17.10 -9.63
CA ILE A 98 -7.86 17.05 -9.34
C ILE A 98 -7.63 16.21 -8.08
N MET A 99 -6.70 15.26 -8.16
CA MET A 99 -6.20 14.51 -7.02
C MET A 99 -4.87 15.13 -6.55
N ARG A 100 -4.84 15.54 -5.29
CA ARG A 100 -3.66 16.07 -4.59
C ARG A 100 -3.16 15.03 -3.60
N ILE A 101 -1.91 14.62 -3.76
CA ILE A 101 -1.30 13.56 -2.97
C ILE A 101 -0.41 14.19 -1.90
N THR A 102 -0.45 13.63 -0.70
CA THR A 102 0.51 13.85 0.38
C THR A 102 1.19 12.54 0.69
N VAL A 103 2.52 12.50 0.68
CA VAL A 103 3.30 11.30 0.97
C VAL A 103 4.32 11.63 2.05
N ARG A 104 4.32 10.87 3.14
CA ARG A 104 5.33 10.96 4.20
C ARG A 104 6.00 9.62 4.38
N GLY A 105 7.33 9.60 4.33
CA GLY A 105 8.13 8.42 4.64
C GLY A 105 8.62 8.45 6.07
N ASN A 106 8.72 7.27 6.69
CA ASN A 106 9.49 7.09 7.91
C ASN A 106 10.98 7.26 7.59
N GLY A 107 11.70 8.09 8.36
CA GLY A 107 13.10 8.43 8.08
C GLY A 107 13.32 9.61 7.13
N PHE A 108 12.25 10.28 6.68
CA PHE A 108 12.33 11.55 5.95
C PHE A 108 11.89 12.71 6.85
N ASP A 109 12.69 13.77 6.92
CA ASP A 109 12.38 14.96 7.73
C ASP A 109 11.14 15.70 7.20
N ASP A 110 11.03 15.80 5.87
CA ASP A 110 9.92 16.45 5.16
C ASP A 110 9.06 15.44 4.39
N ALA A 111 7.82 15.83 4.10
CA ALA A 111 6.92 15.06 3.25
C ALA A 111 7.43 15.06 1.80
N LEU A 112 7.45 13.91 1.10
CA LEU A 112 7.85 13.85 -0.31
C LEU A 112 6.88 14.66 -1.21
N CYS A 113 5.58 14.52 -0.92
CA CYS A 113 4.51 15.35 -1.47
C CYS A 113 3.71 15.96 -0.33
N LEU A 114 3.29 17.21 -0.47
CA LEU A 114 2.40 17.88 0.47
C LEU A 114 1.28 18.61 -0.28
N ASN A 115 0.03 18.16 -0.12
CA ASN A 115 -1.16 18.74 -0.76
C ASN A 115 -1.03 18.90 -2.28
N GLY A 116 -0.36 17.96 -2.93
CA GLY A 116 -0.11 17.94 -4.35
C GLY A 116 1.13 18.69 -4.82
N GLU A 117 1.91 19.28 -3.92
CA GLU A 117 3.18 19.93 -4.25
C GLU A 117 4.35 19.04 -3.83
N SER A 118 5.28 18.80 -4.76
CA SER A 118 6.52 18.09 -4.45
C SER A 118 7.38 18.93 -3.51
N GLN A 119 7.92 18.30 -2.48
CA GLN A 119 8.95 18.91 -1.62
C GLN A 119 10.34 18.35 -1.91
N TYR A 120 10.43 17.30 -2.75
CA TYR A 120 11.69 16.65 -3.07
C TYR A 120 12.14 17.07 -4.47
N LEU A 121 13.35 17.65 -4.57
CA LEU A 121 13.85 18.25 -5.81
C LEU A 121 13.83 17.27 -7.00
N ALA A 122 14.09 15.99 -6.75
CA ALA A 122 14.12 14.97 -7.79
C ALA A 122 12.73 14.43 -8.15
N LEU A 123 11.67 14.79 -7.42
CA LEU A 123 10.30 14.33 -7.68
C LEU A 123 9.50 15.43 -8.40
N PRO A 124 9.13 15.25 -9.67
CA PRO A 124 8.31 16.22 -10.39
C PRO A 124 6.91 16.40 -9.75
N SER A 125 6.40 17.64 -9.70
CA SER A 125 5.10 17.94 -9.06
C SER A 125 3.90 17.23 -9.69
N ASN A 126 3.98 16.81 -10.95
CA ASN A 126 2.92 16.02 -11.59
C ASN A 126 2.79 14.60 -11.00
N PHE A 127 3.77 14.10 -10.24
CA PHE A 127 3.58 12.89 -9.43
C PHE A 127 2.79 13.14 -8.15
N CYS A 128 2.79 14.38 -7.65
CA CYS A 128 2.04 14.76 -6.45
C CYS A 128 0.62 15.28 -6.79
N LYS A 129 0.41 15.84 -7.99
CA LYS A 129 -0.88 16.37 -8.45
C LYS A 129 -1.27 15.77 -9.79
N LEU A 130 -2.38 15.03 -9.81
CA LEU A 130 -2.88 14.31 -10.97
C LEU A 130 -4.31 14.75 -11.31
N LYS A 131 -4.71 14.59 -12.57
CA LYS A 131 -6.12 14.60 -12.93
C LYS A 131 -6.75 13.31 -12.43
N LEU A 132 -7.84 13.40 -11.68
CA LEU A 132 -8.44 12.24 -11.02
C LEU A 132 -8.87 11.17 -12.06
N CYS A 133 -9.57 11.59 -13.11
CA CYS A 133 -10.15 10.67 -14.09
C CYS A 133 -9.12 10.05 -15.03
N ASP A 134 -7.95 10.68 -15.19
CA ASP A 134 -6.82 10.06 -15.90
C ASP A 134 -6.24 8.90 -15.08
N PHE A 135 -6.38 8.94 -13.74
CA PHE A 135 -5.88 7.91 -12.83
C PHE A 135 -6.90 6.78 -12.61
N ILE A 136 -8.17 7.10 -12.34
CA ILE A 136 -9.20 6.07 -12.04
C ILE A 136 -10.02 5.64 -13.27
N GLY A 137 -9.86 6.32 -14.41
CA GLY A 137 -10.63 6.07 -15.63
C GLY A 137 -11.94 6.85 -15.70
N GLU A 138 -12.36 7.18 -16.93
CA GLU A 138 -13.54 7.99 -17.18
C GLU A 138 -14.84 7.35 -16.67
N ASP A 139 -15.01 6.04 -16.80
CA ASP A 139 -16.27 5.38 -16.46
C ASP A 139 -16.50 5.35 -14.94
N ILE A 140 -15.45 5.16 -14.14
CA ILE A 140 -15.52 5.30 -12.69
C ILE A 140 -15.85 6.76 -12.33
N CYS A 141 -15.19 7.72 -12.99
CA CYS A 141 -15.47 9.13 -12.77
C CYS A 141 -16.94 9.50 -13.07
N LYS A 142 -17.53 9.00 -14.16
CA LYS A 142 -18.95 9.23 -14.49
C LYS A 142 -19.88 8.74 -13.39
N VAL A 143 -19.58 7.58 -12.79
CA VAL A 143 -20.35 7.09 -11.63
C VAL A 143 -20.19 8.04 -10.44
N PHE A 144 -18.96 8.50 -10.19
CA PHE A 144 -18.65 9.39 -9.07
C PHE A 144 -19.00 10.87 -9.29
N GLU A 145 -19.50 11.26 -10.46
CA GLU A 145 -20.11 12.58 -10.62
C GLU A 145 -21.51 12.62 -10.04
N GLU A 146 -22.22 11.48 -10.01
CA GLU A 146 -23.61 11.43 -9.59
C GLU A 146 -23.76 11.37 -8.06
N PRO A 147 -24.79 12.01 -7.47
CA PRO A 147 -25.04 11.94 -6.04
C PRO A 147 -25.52 10.55 -5.63
N GLY A 148 -25.07 10.06 -4.48
CA GLY A 148 -25.49 8.78 -3.95
C GLY A 148 -24.45 8.10 -3.06
N VAL A 149 -24.73 6.83 -2.77
CA VAL A 149 -23.79 5.92 -2.11
C VAL A 149 -23.28 4.96 -3.17
N HIS A 150 -21.97 5.00 -3.43
CA HIS A 150 -21.31 4.16 -4.42
C HIS A 150 -20.50 3.07 -3.76
N THR A 151 -20.65 1.84 -4.26
CA THR A 151 -19.94 0.66 -3.75
C THR A 151 -19.12 -0.03 -4.83
N ILE A 152 -18.11 -0.82 -4.44
CA ILE A 152 -17.35 -1.64 -5.40
C ILE A 152 -18.28 -2.56 -6.18
N LYS A 153 -19.22 -3.22 -5.50
CA LYS A 153 -20.22 -4.09 -6.12
C LYS A 153 -21.06 -3.36 -7.18
N GLU A 154 -21.47 -2.13 -6.89
CA GLU A 154 -22.21 -1.32 -7.86
C GLU A 154 -21.36 -1.02 -9.11
N LEU A 155 -20.07 -0.72 -8.95
CA LEU A 155 -19.16 -0.48 -10.08
C LEU A 155 -18.98 -1.75 -10.92
N GLU A 156 -18.82 -2.91 -10.28
CA GLU A 156 -18.76 -4.21 -10.98
C GLU A 156 -20.03 -4.45 -11.80
N GLU A 157 -21.21 -4.19 -11.23
CA GLU A 157 -22.51 -4.42 -11.90
C GLU A 157 -22.83 -3.40 -13.00
N LYS A 158 -22.52 -2.11 -12.82
CA LYS A 158 -22.90 -1.04 -13.76
C LYS A 158 -21.94 -0.88 -14.93
N ILE A 159 -20.63 -0.98 -14.66
CA ILE A 159 -19.59 -0.66 -15.64
C ILE A 159 -18.62 -1.81 -15.89
N GLY A 160 -18.85 -2.99 -15.30
CA GLY A 160 -17.97 -4.15 -15.46
C GLY A 160 -16.58 -3.92 -14.86
N PHE A 161 -16.48 -3.10 -13.81
CA PHE A 161 -15.22 -2.78 -13.16
C PHE A 161 -14.52 -4.05 -12.66
N ASN A 162 -13.22 -4.19 -12.92
CA ASN A 162 -12.40 -5.25 -12.34
C ASN A 162 -11.84 -4.77 -11.00
N SER A 163 -12.28 -5.40 -9.91
CA SER A 163 -11.81 -5.10 -8.55
C SER A 163 -10.36 -5.55 -8.29
N THR A 164 -9.73 -6.29 -9.21
CA THR A 164 -8.30 -6.60 -9.17
C THR A 164 -7.54 -5.63 -10.08
N LEU A 165 -6.75 -4.75 -9.47
CA LEU A 165 -5.98 -3.70 -10.12
C LEU A 165 -4.50 -4.05 -10.12
N GLU A 166 -3.85 -3.84 -11.26
CA GLU A 166 -2.40 -3.95 -11.38
C GLU A 166 -1.72 -2.70 -10.79
N LEU A 167 -0.72 -2.91 -9.95
CA LEU A 167 0.15 -1.86 -9.48
C LEU A 167 1.21 -1.59 -10.55
N PRO A 168 1.42 -0.32 -10.95
CA PRO A 168 2.35 0.00 -12.02
C PRO A 168 3.77 -0.39 -11.65
N GLU A 169 4.61 -0.56 -12.68
CA GLU A 169 6.04 -0.61 -12.49
C GLU A 169 6.54 0.68 -11.81
N PRO A 170 7.56 0.59 -10.95
CA PRO A 170 8.09 1.77 -10.30
C PRO A 170 8.67 2.72 -11.35
N PRO A 171 8.33 4.01 -11.30
CA PRO A 171 8.86 4.97 -12.24
C PRO A 171 10.40 5.02 -12.13
N SER A 172 11.08 5.04 -13.27
CA SER A 172 12.54 5.19 -13.31
C SER A 172 12.91 6.66 -13.47
N LEU A 173 13.80 7.17 -12.62
CA LEU A 173 14.34 8.51 -12.73
C LEU A 173 15.85 8.42 -12.98
N LEU A 174 16.31 8.96 -14.12
CA LEU A 174 17.73 8.94 -14.52
C LEU A 174 18.35 7.53 -14.56
N GLY A 175 17.55 6.51 -14.84
CA GLY A 175 17.99 5.11 -14.90
C GLY A 175 18.05 4.39 -13.55
N ILE A 176 17.62 5.03 -12.46
CA ILE A 176 17.46 4.42 -11.14
C ILE A 176 15.96 4.23 -10.89
N SER A 177 15.56 3.06 -10.37
CA SER A 177 14.17 2.84 -10.00
C SER A 177 13.79 3.72 -8.81
N LEU A 178 12.61 4.36 -8.82
CA LEU A 178 12.13 5.07 -7.64
C LEU A 178 12.04 4.14 -6.42
N LEU A 179 11.83 2.83 -6.60
CA LEU A 179 11.84 1.89 -5.48
C LEU A 179 13.22 1.75 -4.84
N ASP A 180 14.31 1.86 -5.60
CA ASP A 180 15.66 1.80 -5.01
C ASP A 180 15.94 3.02 -4.13
N VAL A 181 15.24 4.12 -4.38
CA VAL A 181 15.36 5.38 -3.63
C VAL A 181 14.30 5.51 -2.52
N PHE A 182 13.11 4.94 -2.75
CA PHE A 182 11.92 5.12 -1.92
C PHE A 182 11.32 3.79 -1.44
N SER A 183 12.10 2.72 -1.33
CA SER A 183 11.69 1.56 -0.53
C SER A 183 11.65 1.96 0.94
N GLY A 184 10.61 1.55 1.67
CA GLY A 184 10.46 1.91 3.07
C GLY A 184 9.02 2.00 3.54
N GLU A 185 8.83 2.60 4.72
CA GLU A 185 7.54 2.76 5.37
C GLU A 185 6.93 4.12 5.03
N PHE A 186 5.73 4.16 4.43
CA PHE A 186 5.07 5.39 3.99
C PHE A 186 3.64 5.54 4.51
N SER A 187 3.16 6.77 4.55
CA SER A 187 1.74 7.10 4.69
C SER A 187 1.31 7.99 3.53
N PHE A 188 0.10 7.73 3.03
CA PHE A 188 -0.47 8.39 1.87
C PHE A 188 -1.74 9.13 2.28
N GLY A 189 -1.88 10.37 1.82
CA GLY A 189 -3.11 11.16 1.91
C GLY A 189 -3.53 11.60 0.52
N PHE A 190 -4.82 11.50 0.22
CA PHE A 190 -5.39 11.92 -1.05
C PHE A 190 -6.51 12.92 -0.80
N GLN A 191 -6.39 14.09 -1.41
CA GLN A 191 -7.42 15.10 -1.44
C GLN A 191 -7.98 15.20 -2.85
N ILE A 192 -9.30 15.09 -2.97
CA ILE A 192 -9.99 15.29 -4.24
C ILE A 192 -10.58 16.69 -4.26
N GLU A 193 -10.21 17.45 -5.28
CA GLU A 193 -10.71 18.78 -5.57
C GLU A 193 -11.67 18.70 -6.77
N SER A 194 -12.82 19.35 -6.65
CA SER A 194 -13.80 19.53 -7.73
C SER A 194 -14.30 20.97 -7.65
N GLU A 195 -14.43 21.63 -8.80
CA GLU A 195 -14.94 23.00 -8.89
C GLU A 195 -14.13 24.01 -8.04
N GLY A 196 -12.83 23.73 -7.81
CA GLY A 196 -11.95 24.56 -6.99
C GLY A 196 -12.05 24.34 -5.48
N GLU A 197 -12.86 23.38 -5.03
CA GLU A 197 -13.04 23.04 -3.61
C GLU A 197 -12.54 21.63 -3.31
N VAL A 198 -11.86 21.43 -2.17
CA VAL A 198 -11.52 20.08 -1.68
C VAL A 198 -12.76 19.42 -1.11
N VAL A 199 -13.30 18.45 -1.85
CA VAL A 199 -14.58 17.78 -1.57
C VAL A 199 -14.44 16.47 -0.82
N LEU A 200 -13.27 15.82 -0.87
CA LEU A 200 -12.98 14.56 -0.20
C LEU A 200 -11.53 14.51 0.28
N ASP A 201 -11.31 13.89 1.44
CA ASP A 201 -9.99 13.60 2.00
C ASP A 201 -9.97 12.15 2.50
N VAL A 202 -8.91 11.40 2.18
CA VAL A 202 -8.70 10.02 2.61
C VAL A 202 -7.24 9.77 2.96
N SER A 203 -7.01 9.04 4.04
CA SER A 203 -5.68 8.57 4.45
C SER A 203 -5.56 7.07 4.24
N ILE A 204 -4.38 6.60 3.85
CA ILE A 204 -4.05 5.18 3.65
C ILE A 204 -2.62 4.92 4.19
N PRO A 205 -2.40 3.87 5.00
CA PRO A 205 -3.39 2.98 5.60
C PRO A 205 -4.05 3.64 6.83
N THR A 206 -5.21 3.12 7.24
CA THR A 206 -5.90 3.54 8.48
C THR A 206 -5.84 2.51 9.60
N ASN A 207 -5.51 1.26 9.28
CA ASN A 207 -5.29 0.18 10.23
C ASN A 207 -3.85 0.11 10.76
N ASN A 208 -2.92 0.78 10.07
CA ASN A 208 -1.50 0.82 10.40
C ASN A 208 -1.02 2.28 10.37
N LYS A 209 0.09 2.59 11.05
CA LYS A 209 0.72 3.93 10.97
C LYS A 209 1.41 4.14 9.63
N TRP A 210 2.06 3.09 9.13
CA TRP A 210 2.82 3.09 7.89
C TRP A 210 2.45 1.87 7.04
N LEU A 211 2.63 2.01 5.74
CA LEU A 211 2.54 0.96 4.74
C LEU A 211 3.93 0.74 4.16
N GLN A 212 4.41 -0.49 4.24
CA GLN A 212 5.68 -0.87 3.65
C GLN A 212 5.55 -0.87 2.13
N VAL A 213 6.45 -0.20 1.42
CA VAL A 213 6.53 -0.15 -0.04
C VAL A 213 7.89 -0.67 -0.45
N GLY A 214 7.91 -1.78 -1.19
CA GLY A 214 9.13 -2.56 -1.43
C GLY A 214 9.72 -3.14 -0.14
N VAL A 215 10.64 -4.09 -0.27
CA VAL A 215 11.51 -4.53 0.83
C VAL A 215 12.92 -4.43 0.27
N SER A 216 13.78 -3.59 0.83
CA SER A 216 15.16 -3.54 0.39
C SER A 216 15.85 -4.84 0.80
N GLU A 217 16.76 -5.37 -0.03
CA GLU A 217 17.54 -6.55 0.35
C GLU A 217 18.40 -6.28 1.60
N SER A 218 18.76 -5.02 1.86
CA SER A 218 19.52 -4.60 3.03
C SER A 218 18.80 -4.80 4.37
N THR A 219 17.47 -4.93 4.39
CA THR A 219 16.75 -5.26 5.64
C THR A 219 16.90 -6.73 6.04
N LYS A 220 17.50 -7.57 5.18
CA LYS A 220 17.89 -8.94 5.53
C LYS A 220 19.28 -9.01 6.17
N GLU A 221 20.12 -8.00 5.99
CA GLU A 221 21.52 -8.01 6.43
C GLU A 221 21.74 -7.29 7.78
N GLU A 222 20.81 -6.42 8.22
CA GLU A 222 20.94 -5.70 9.50
C GLU A 222 20.61 -6.55 10.76
N GLU A 223 20.27 -7.83 10.60
CA GLU A 223 20.05 -8.76 11.72
C GLU A 223 21.10 -9.88 11.80
N ASP A 224 22.13 -9.86 10.94
CA ASP A 224 23.26 -10.81 10.97
C ASP A 224 24.50 -10.31 11.75
N ASP A 225 24.43 -9.16 12.44
CA ASP A 225 25.52 -8.61 13.30
C ASP A 225 25.16 -8.56 14.81
#